data_AF-E3NTI8-F1
#
_entry.id   AF-E3NTI8-F1
#
_cell.length_a   1.000
_cell.length_b   1.000
_cell.length_c   1.000
_cell.angle_alpha   90.00
_cell.angle_beta   90.00
_cell.angle_gamma   90.00
#
_symmetry.space_group_name_H-M   'P 1'
#
loop_
_entity.id
_entity.type
_entity.pdbx_description
1 polymer ?
#
loop_
_entity_poly.entity_id
_entity_poly.type
_entity_poly.pdbx_seq_one_letter_code
_entity_poly.pdbx_strand_id
1 'polypeptide(L)'
;MMGPSTQELQAALTDTSKACHHLWEENKDLQGRFVNELGELQRLQVAIQQLEQNQRAEQAFAAKQSMAEMQKRATTLYELLGQKRSEIVQKLHDGTNIATGLQTQLITDKLFNWKNAQKLAQIGVPFDERDSFLDEIQMEFEFLAEHNWQLNMFACWMCDLLRRAPQLNDGLAQSTIGKLTVISEQMNKLLFMLVSQSFIVSVQPEPVLKTQHKFVTEVRLLIGDKLGIRQQLSNTNVSVKIIAEDEAKQMSADYDSHKEM
;
A
#
# COMPACT_ATOMS: atom_id res chain seq x y z
N MET A 1 7.19 -11.28 27.28
CA MET A 1 7.95 -10.71 26.15
C MET A 1 7.23 -9.42 25.77
N MET A 2 7.83 -8.25 25.99
CA MET A 2 7.26 -7.02 25.43
C MET A 2 7.40 -7.11 23.92
N GLY A 3 6.31 -6.88 23.19
CA GLY A 3 6.37 -6.78 21.72
C GLY A 3 7.28 -5.64 21.28
N PRO A 4 7.68 -5.60 19.99
CA PRO A 4 8.50 -4.52 19.47
C PRO A 4 7.84 -3.16 19.74
N SER A 5 8.63 -2.17 20.11
CA SER A 5 8.13 -0.83 20.40
C SER A 5 7.57 -0.18 19.13
N THR A 6 6.61 0.76 19.27
CA THR A 6 6.04 1.46 18.10
C THR A 6 7.12 2.13 17.25
N GLN A 7 8.17 2.67 17.87
CA GLN A 7 9.30 3.28 17.16
C GLN A 7 10.11 2.24 16.36
N GLU A 8 10.35 1.05 16.91
CA GLU A 8 11.02 -0.04 16.19
C GLU A 8 10.20 -0.49 14.97
N LEU A 9 8.88 -0.59 15.11
CA LEU A 9 7.99 -0.94 14.00
C LEU A 9 7.94 0.16 12.93
N GLN A 10 7.94 1.44 13.32
CA GLN A 10 8.00 2.56 12.37
C GLN A 10 9.33 2.59 11.61
N ALA A 11 10.46 2.36 12.30
CA ALA A 11 11.77 2.24 11.66
C ALA A 11 11.79 1.05 10.68
N ALA A 12 11.30 -0.12 11.11
CA ALA A 12 11.22 -1.31 10.27
C ALA A 12 10.33 -1.10 9.04
N LEU A 13 9.21 -0.39 9.16
CA LEU A 13 8.34 -0.06 8.03
C LEU A 13 9.03 0.89 7.04
N THR A 14 9.73 1.89 7.56
CA THR A 14 10.51 2.85 6.75
C THR A 14 11.58 2.13 5.94
N ASP A 15 12.35 1.26 6.59
CA ASP A 15 13.41 0.49 5.94
C ASP A 15 12.85 -0.51 4.93
N THR A 16 11.72 -1.13 5.25
CA THR A 16 11.01 -2.03 4.32
C THR A 16 10.49 -1.29 3.10
N SER A 17 9.93 -0.08 3.27
CA SER A 17 9.48 0.76 2.15
C SER A 17 10.64 1.16 1.23
N LYS A 18 11.77 1.60 1.80
CA LYS A 18 12.99 1.89 1.02
C LYS A 18 13.50 0.66 0.26
N ALA A 19 13.53 -0.50 0.91
CA ALA A 19 13.94 -1.75 0.27
C ALA A 19 12.99 -2.13 -0.89
N CYS A 20 11.67 -1.98 -0.71
CA CYS A 20 10.69 -2.21 -1.77
C CYS A 20 10.89 -1.26 -2.95
N HIS A 21 11.18 0.02 -2.69
CA HIS A 21 11.49 0.99 -3.73
C HIS A 21 12.72 0.59 -4.55
N HIS A 22 13.81 0.21 -3.88
CA HIS A 22 15.03 -0.25 -4.56
C HIS A 22 14.78 -1.52 -5.38
N LEU A 23 14.09 -2.51 -4.81
CA LEU A 23 13.74 -3.73 -5.51
C LEU A 23 12.82 -3.48 -6.70
N TRP A 24 11.91 -2.51 -6.62
CA TRP A 24 11.05 -2.10 -7.73
C TRP A 24 11.89 -1.55 -8.89
N GLU A 25 12.79 -0.60 -8.60
CA GLU A 25 13.68 -0.02 -9.60
C GLU A 25 14.59 -1.08 -10.23
N GLU A 26 15.14 -2.00 -9.44
CA GLU A 26 15.96 -3.12 -9.92
C GLU A 26 15.15 -4.06 -10.84
N ASN A 27 13.94 -4.45 -10.44
CA ASN A 27 13.05 -5.28 -11.25
C ASN A 27 12.69 -4.59 -12.57
N LYS A 28 12.40 -3.28 -12.54
CA LYS A 28 12.07 -2.48 -13.73
C LYS A 28 13.24 -2.46 -14.72
N ASP A 29 14.46 -2.20 -14.24
CA ASP A 29 15.66 -2.19 -15.08
C ASP A 29 15.98 -3.58 -15.66
N LEU A 30 15.99 -4.62 -14.82
CA LEU A 30 16.22 -6.00 -15.27
C LEU A 30 15.16 -6.46 -16.28
N GLN A 31 13.90 -6.10 -16.09
CA GLN A 31 12.83 -6.39 -17.04
C GLN A 31 13.08 -5.69 -18.38
N GLY A 32 13.51 -4.42 -18.37
CA GLY A 32 13.88 -3.69 -19.58
C GLY A 32 15.02 -4.35 -20.34
N ARG A 33 16.09 -4.74 -19.63
CA ARG A 33 17.22 -5.47 -20.21
C ARG A 33 16.78 -6.81 -20.83
N PHE A 34 15.92 -7.55 -20.13
CA PHE A 34 15.42 -8.84 -20.62
C PHE A 34 14.58 -8.69 -21.89
N VAL A 35 13.71 -7.68 -21.95
CA VAL A 35 12.92 -7.38 -23.16
C VAL A 35 13.83 -7.02 -24.35
N ASN A 36 14.91 -6.27 -24.10
CA ASN A 36 15.87 -5.91 -25.15
C ASN A 36 16.59 -7.16 -25.69
N GLU A 37 17.07 -8.04 -24.81
CA GLU A 37 17.72 -9.31 -25.20
C GLU A 37 16.76 -10.21 -26.02
N LEU A 38 15.49 -10.32 -25.63
CA LEU A 38 14.49 -11.05 -26.42
C LEU A 38 14.27 -10.42 -27.81
N GLY A 39 14.25 -9.09 -27.88
CA GLY A 39 14.15 -8.37 -29.15
C GLY A 39 15.37 -8.57 -30.06
N GLU A 40 16.57 -8.64 -29.48
CA GLU A 40 17.81 -8.97 -30.21
C GLU A 40 17.81 -10.41 -30.72
N LEU A 41 17.41 -11.36 -29.89
CA LEU A 41 17.26 -12.76 -30.28
C LEU A 41 16.31 -12.92 -31.46
N GLN A 42 15.17 -12.22 -31.44
CA GLN A 42 14.21 -12.26 -32.54
C GLN A 42 14.81 -11.69 -33.83
N ARG A 43 15.55 -10.58 -33.77
CA ARG A 43 16.25 -10.00 -34.93
C ARG A 43 17.30 -10.95 -35.49
N LEU A 44 18.09 -11.57 -34.62
CA LEU A 44 19.14 -12.50 -35.01
C LEU A 44 18.56 -13.77 -35.65
N GLN A 45 17.42 -14.25 -35.15
CA GLN A 45 16.72 -15.40 -35.72
C GLN A 45 16.22 -15.12 -37.15
N VAL A 46 15.68 -13.92 -37.41
CA VAL A 46 15.31 -13.50 -38.78
C VAL A 46 16.54 -13.40 -39.69
N ALA A 47 17.65 -12.85 -39.19
CA ALA A 47 18.90 -12.76 -39.95
C ALA A 47 19.47 -14.14 -40.32
N ILE A 48 19.43 -15.11 -39.40
CA ILE A 48 19.83 -16.50 -39.67
C ILE A 48 18.99 -17.09 -40.79
N GLN A 49 17.66 -16.94 -40.73
CA GLN A 49 16.75 -17.46 -41.76
C GLN A 49 17.07 -16.89 -43.15
N GLN A 50 17.41 -15.60 -43.24
CA GLN A 50 17.82 -14.97 -44.50
C GLN A 50 19.18 -15.47 -45.01
N LEU A 51 20.15 -15.68 -44.11
CA LEU A 51 21.47 -16.23 -44.49
C LEU A 51 21.37 -17.66 -45.02
N GLU A 52 20.49 -18.47 -44.42
CA GLU A 52 20.20 -19.84 -44.88
C GLU A 52 19.54 -19.84 -46.26
N GLN A 53 18.57 -18.95 -46.51
CA GLN A 53 17.93 -18.80 -47.83
C GLN A 53 18.94 -18.38 -48.91
N ASN A 54 19.91 -17.54 -48.56
CA ASN A 54 20.96 -17.07 -49.45
C ASN A 54 22.16 -18.04 -49.57
N GLN A 55 22.05 -19.26 -49.04
CA GLN A 55 23.09 -20.32 -49.07
C GLN A 55 24.44 -19.90 -48.45
N ARG A 56 24.44 -18.95 -47.51
CA ARG A 56 25.66 -18.47 -46.81
C ARG A 56 25.95 -19.29 -45.56
N ALA A 57 26.33 -20.55 -45.75
CA ALA A 57 26.44 -21.54 -44.66
C ALA A 57 27.39 -21.13 -43.51
N GLU A 58 28.57 -20.60 -43.81
CA GLU A 58 29.54 -20.19 -42.77
C GLU A 58 29.04 -19.02 -41.93
N GLN A 59 28.43 -18.00 -42.55
CA GLN A 59 27.86 -16.84 -41.85
C GLN A 59 26.65 -17.25 -41.02
N ALA A 60 25.81 -18.14 -41.54
CA ALA A 60 24.68 -18.71 -40.80
C ALA A 60 25.15 -19.51 -39.57
N PHE A 61 26.24 -20.28 -39.69
CA PHE A 61 26.81 -21.03 -38.57
C PHE A 61 27.35 -20.10 -37.47
N ALA A 62 28.11 -19.06 -37.82
CA ALA A 62 28.60 -18.07 -36.86
C ALA A 62 27.44 -17.33 -36.16
N ALA A 63 26.40 -16.95 -36.91
CA ALA A 63 25.22 -16.30 -36.35
C ALA A 63 24.44 -17.22 -35.39
N LYS A 64 24.33 -18.53 -35.69
CA LYS A 64 23.74 -19.53 -34.79
C LYS A 64 24.54 -19.68 -33.49
N GLN A 65 25.87 -19.67 -33.56
CA GLN A 65 26.72 -19.72 -32.36
C GLN A 65 26.50 -18.48 -31.48
N SER A 66 26.46 -17.29 -32.09
CA SER A 66 26.14 -16.04 -31.39
C SER A 66 24.74 -16.06 -30.75
N MET A 67 23.75 -16.62 -31.45
CA MET A 67 22.39 -16.79 -30.93
C MET A 67 22.35 -17.70 -29.71
N ALA A 68 23.11 -18.80 -29.71
CA ALA A 68 23.18 -19.72 -28.56
C ALA A 68 23.78 -19.03 -27.32
N GLU A 69 24.82 -18.21 -27.49
CA GLU A 69 25.40 -17.43 -26.39
C GLU A 69 24.41 -16.40 -25.83
N MET A 70 23.70 -15.69 -26.70
CA MET A 70 22.69 -14.70 -26.31
C MET A 70 21.50 -15.36 -25.60
N GLN A 71 21.05 -16.53 -26.07
CA GLN A 71 20.03 -17.32 -25.37
C GLN A 71 20.47 -17.69 -23.96
N LYS A 72 21.72 -18.12 -23.78
CA LYS A 72 22.26 -18.43 -22.45
C LYS A 72 22.22 -17.20 -21.52
N ARG A 73 22.61 -16.02 -22.02
CA ARG A 73 22.55 -14.77 -21.25
C ARG A 73 21.11 -14.39 -20.88
N ALA A 74 20.19 -14.50 -21.83
CA ALA A 74 18.77 -14.22 -21.60
C ALA A 74 18.17 -15.16 -20.54
N THR A 75 18.53 -16.44 -20.53
CA THR A 75 18.11 -17.40 -19.49
C THR A 75 18.63 -17.00 -18.11
N THR A 76 19.93 -16.71 -17.98
CA THR A 76 20.50 -16.27 -16.69
C THR A 76 19.86 -14.98 -16.19
N LEU A 77 19.58 -14.04 -17.10
CA LEU A 77 18.88 -12.80 -16.76
C LEU A 77 17.45 -13.05 -16.28
N TYR A 78 16.75 -14.00 -16.91
CA TYR A 78 15.39 -14.39 -16.51
C TYR A 78 15.34 -15.08 -15.15
N GLU A 79 16.32 -15.94 -14.84
CA GLU A 79 16.46 -16.56 -13.53
C GLU A 79 16.68 -15.52 -12.42
N LEU A 80 17.59 -14.56 -12.66
CA LEU A 80 17.81 -13.45 -11.75
C LEU A 80 16.54 -12.60 -11.56
N LEU A 81 15.83 -12.30 -12.64
CA LEU A 81 14.56 -11.59 -12.60
C LEU A 81 13.52 -12.34 -11.75
N GLY A 82 13.45 -13.67 -11.87
CA GLY A 82 12.61 -14.52 -11.04
C GLY A 82 12.92 -14.40 -9.55
N GLN A 83 14.20 -14.40 -9.19
CA GLN A 83 14.65 -14.20 -7.79
C GLN A 83 14.24 -12.83 -7.27
N LYS A 84 14.51 -11.77 -8.05
CA LYS A 84 14.18 -10.38 -7.68
C LYS A 84 12.68 -10.11 -7.58
N ARG A 85 11.86 -10.77 -8.40
CA ARG A 85 10.40 -10.75 -8.28
C ARG A 85 9.94 -11.41 -6.98
N SER A 86 10.58 -12.51 -6.56
CA SER A 86 10.26 -13.16 -5.29
C SER A 86 10.68 -12.31 -4.08
N GLU A 87 11.84 -11.66 -4.14
CA GLU A 87 12.35 -10.77 -3.09
C GLU A 87 11.38 -9.61 -2.82
N ILE A 88 10.92 -8.92 -3.88
CA ILE A 88 9.98 -7.80 -3.71
C ILE A 88 8.62 -8.26 -3.18
N VAL A 89 8.10 -9.41 -3.61
CA VAL A 89 6.84 -9.96 -3.07
C VAL A 89 6.98 -10.23 -1.58
N GLN A 90 8.09 -10.85 -1.15
CA GLN A 90 8.32 -11.11 0.26
C GLN A 90 8.42 -9.81 1.05
N LYS A 91 9.15 -8.81 0.55
CA LYS A 91 9.30 -7.53 1.25
C LYS A 91 8.00 -6.72 1.33
N LEU A 92 7.18 -6.74 0.29
CA LEU A 92 5.85 -6.13 0.34
C LEU A 92 4.94 -6.83 1.34
N HIS A 93 5.00 -8.16 1.42
CA HIS A 93 4.28 -8.93 2.43
C HIS A 93 4.75 -8.60 3.86
N ASP A 94 6.06 -8.54 4.10
CA ASP A 94 6.62 -8.13 5.39
C ASP A 94 6.15 -6.72 5.78
N GLY A 95 6.19 -5.77 4.84
CA GLY A 95 5.71 -4.41 5.02
C GLY A 95 4.21 -4.34 5.36
N THR A 96 3.40 -5.19 4.74
CA THR A 96 1.96 -5.32 5.03
C THR A 96 1.72 -5.78 6.47
N ASN A 97 2.49 -6.75 6.95
CA ASN A 97 2.36 -7.26 8.32
C ASN A 97 2.78 -6.22 9.36
N ILE A 98 3.88 -5.50 9.12
CA ILE A 98 4.33 -4.41 9.98
C ILE A 98 3.27 -3.30 10.02
N ALA A 99 2.74 -2.91 8.85
CA ALA A 99 1.69 -1.90 8.76
C ALA A 99 0.40 -2.32 9.50
N THR A 100 0.04 -3.60 9.42
CA THR A 100 -1.11 -4.16 10.16
C THR A 100 -0.91 -4.07 11.68
N GLY A 101 0.30 -4.41 12.15
CA GLY A 101 0.65 -4.30 13.57
C GLY A 101 0.59 -2.86 14.08
N LEU A 102 1.18 -1.93 13.34
CA LEU A 102 1.13 -0.50 13.64
C LEU A 102 -0.31 0.05 13.63
N GLN A 103 -1.11 -0.33 12.63
CA GLN A 103 -2.52 0.10 12.56
C GLN A 103 -3.30 -0.38 13.78
N THR A 104 -3.09 -1.63 14.18
CA THR A 104 -3.76 -2.21 15.34
C THR A 104 -3.40 -1.47 16.63
N GLN A 105 -2.11 -1.17 16.85
CA GLN A 105 -1.68 -0.36 17.99
C GLN A 105 -2.26 1.06 17.95
N LEU A 106 -2.25 1.70 16.78
CA LEU A 106 -2.75 3.06 16.62
C LEU A 106 -4.25 3.17 16.89
N ILE A 107 -5.06 2.27 16.32
CA ILE A 107 -6.52 2.36 16.37
C ILE A 107 -7.06 1.76 17.67
N THR A 108 -6.66 0.53 18.01
CA THR A 108 -7.25 -0.23 19.12
C THR A 108 -6.69 0.18 20.47
N ASP A 109 -5.50 0.77 20.52
CA ASP A 109 -4.88 1.23 21.77
C ASP A 109 -4.90 2.76 21.85
N LYS A 110 -4.08 3.47 21.05
CA LYS A 110 -3.91 4.93 21.19
C LYS A 110 -5.20 5.71 20.95
N LEU A 111 -5.84 5.53 19.79
CA LEU A 111 -7.07 6.24 19.45
C LEU A 111 -8.23 5.83 20.38
N PHE A 112 -8.31 4.56 20.74
CA PHE A 112 -9.31 4.08 21.70
C PHE A 112 -9.14 4.75 23.07
N ASN A 113 -7.91 4.77 23.61
CA ASN A 113 -7.61 5.40 24.89
C ASN A 113 -7.89 6.90 24.86
N TRP A 114 -7.55 7.59 23.77
CA TRP A 114 -7.89 8.99 23.58
C TRP A 114 -9.41 9.22 23.61
N LYS A 115 -10.20 8.41 22.88
CA LYS A 115 -11.68 8.47 22.91
C LYS A 115 -12.25 8.17 24.30
N ASN A 116 -11.66 7.22 25.02
CA ASN A 116 -12.08 6.87 26.36
C ASN A 116 -11.78 7.99 27.36
N ALA A 117 -10.60 8.61 27.28
CA ALA A 117 -10.26 9.79 28.08
C ALA A 117 -11.20 10.96 27.78
N GLN A 118 -11.55 11.19 26.50
CA GLN A 118 -12.54 12.18 26.10
C GLN A 118 -13.92 11.92 26.74
N LYS A 119 -14.36 10.65 26.77
CA LYS A 119 -15.60 10.25 27.44
C LYS A 119 -15.56 10.50 28.95
N LEU A 120 -14.44 10.19 29.61
CA LEU A 120 -14.27 10.45 31.04
C LEU A 120 -14.21 11.95 31.36
N ALA A 121 -13.69 12.77 30.45
CA ALA A 121 -13.69 14.22 30.60
C ALA A 121 -15.10 14.81 30.69
N GLN A 122 -16.09 14.20 30.02
CA GLN A 122 -17.49 14.63 30.10
C GLN A 122 -18.12 14.44 31.49
N ILE A 123 -17.52 13.61 32.35
CA ILE A 123 -17.94 13.40 33.74
C ILE A 123 -16.99 14.07 34.75
N GLY A 124 -16.11 14.96 34.29
CA GLY A 124 -15.25 15.80 35.13
C GLY A 124 -13.88 15.21 35.45
N VAL A 125 -13.48 14.11 34.81
CA VAL A 125 -12.08 13.63 34.91
C VAL A 125 -11.18 14.57 34.12
N PRO A 126 -10.07 15.10 34.70
CA PRO A 126 -9.13 15.91 33.94
C PRO A 126 -8.59 15.15 32.73
N PHE A 127 -8.56 15.81 31.57
CA PHE A 127 -7.92 15.31 30.37
C PHE A 127 -6.89 16.32 29.90
N ASP A 128 -5.82 16.39 30.69
CA ASP A 128 -4.65 17.20 30.39
C ASP A 128 -3.99 16.67 29.10
N GLU A 129 -3.39 17.57 28.32
CA GLU A 129 -2.67 17.23 27.07
C GLU A 129 -3.51 16.62 25.93
N ARG A 130 -4.85 16.76 25.96
CA ARG A 130 -5.77 16.28 24.91
C ARG A 130 -5.28 16.58 23.49
N ASP A 131 -4.88 17.84 23.24
CA ASP A 131 -4.48 18.30 21.91
C ASP A 131 -3.12 17.75 21.51
N SER A 132 -2.16 17.70 22.44
CA SER A 132 -0.83 17.10 22.20
C SER A 132 -0.93 15.61 21.87
N PHE A 133 -1.72 14.85 22.65
CA PHE A 133 -1.91 13.43 22.39
C PHE A 133 -2.65 13.19 21.05
N LEU A 134 -3.58 14.08 20.68
CA LEU A 134 -4.25 13.98 19.39
C LEU A 134 -3.32 14.30 18.22
N ASP A 135 -2.42 15.27 18.38
CA ASP A 135 -1.42 15.63 17.37
C ASP A 135 -0.42 14.47 17.15
N GLU A 136 -0.01 13.77 18.22
CA GLU A 136 0.80 12.54 18.11
C GLU A 136 0.07 11.44 17.32
N ILE A 137 -1.19 11.18 17.66
CA ILE A 137 -2.03 10.22 16.92
C ILE A 137 -2.12 10.62 15.44
N GLN A 138 -2.34 11.91 15.15
CA GLN A 138 -2.40 12.41 13.78
C GLN A 138 -1.10 12.14 13.01
N MET A 139 0.06 12.41 13.62
CA MET A 139 1.35 12.13 13.00
C MET A 139 1.52 10.64 12.65
N GLU A 140 1.05 9.73 13.52
CA GLU A 140 1.10 8.29 13.28
C GLU A 140 0.12 7.83 12.19
N PHE A 141 -1.09 8.41 12.15
CA PHE A 141 -2.05 8.19 11.07
C PHE A 141 -1.47 8.59 9.71
N GLU A 142 -0.86 9.78 9.63
CA GLU A 142 -0.24 10.28 8.41
C GLU A 142 0.99 9.46 7.99
N PHE A 143 1.84 9.08 8.95
CA PHE A 143 2.99 8.21 8.70
C PHE A 143 2.55 6.86 8.09
N LEU A 144 1.55 6.23 8.69
CA LEU A 144 1.10 4.91 8.26
C LEU A 144 0.36 4.99 6.92
N ALA A 145 -0.44 6.03 6.72
CA ALA A 145 -1.13 6.29 5.45
C ALA A 145 -0.15 6.46 4.29
N GLU A 146 0.91 7.26 4.49
CA GLU A 146 1.95 7.50 3.49
C GLU A 146 2.67 6.19 3.10
N HIS A 147 3.14 5.42 4.08
CA HIS A 147 3.89 4.19 3.83
C HIS A 147 3.02 3.10 3.22
N ASN A 148 1.78 2.94 3.70
CA ASN A 148 0.85 1.98 3.14
C ASN A 148 0.52 2.29 1.67
N TRP A 149 0.27 3.57 1.37
CA TRP A 149 0.04 4.00 -0.02
C TRP A 149 1.26 3.74 -0.91
N GLN A 150 2.48 4.05 -0.46
CA GLN A 150 3.72 3.78 -1.20
C GLN A 150 3.90 2.28 -1.49
N LEU A 151 3.74 1.43 -0.49
CA LEU A 151 3.86 -0.02 -0.66
C LEU A 151 2.82 -0.56 -1.65
N ASN A 152 1.58 -0.05 -1.57
CA ASN A 152 0.50 -0.44 -2.49
C ASN A 152 0.83 -0.02 -3.93
N MET A 153 1.40 1.18 -4.12
CA MET A 153 1.88 1.64 -5.42
C MET A 153 2.94 0.70 -6.01
N PHE A 154 3.92 0.27 -5.22
CA PHE A 154 4.92 -0.70 -5.70
C PHE A 154 4.29 -2.04 -6.10
N ALA A 155 3.31 -2.54 -5.34
CA ALA A 155 2.59 -3.76 -5.69
C ALA A 155 1.82 -3.60 -7.02
N CYS A 156 1.10 -2.50 -7.19
CA CYS A 156 0.37 -2.18 -8.42
C CYS A 156 1.32 -2.02 -9.62
N TRP A 157 2.42 -1.29 -9.46
CA TRP A 157 3.40 -1.08 -10.52
C TRP A 157 4.09 -2.39 -10.94
N MET A 158 4.41 -3.27 -9.98
CA MET A 158 4.91 -4.61 -10.28
C MET A 158 3.88 -5.43 -11.07
N CYS A 159 2.60 -5.41 -10.67
CA CYS A 159 1.53 -6.06 -11.44
C CYS A 159 1.48 -5.55 -12.89
N ASP A 160 1.51 -4.23 -13.08
CA ASP A 160 1.44 -3.62 -14.41
C ASP A 160 2.68 -3.92 -15.26
N LEU A 161 3.87 -3.92 -14.64
CA LEU A 161 5.11 -4.31 -15.29
C LEU A 161 5.03 -5.75 -15.83
N LEU A 162 4.53 -6.68 -15.00
CA LEU A 162 4.40 -8.09 -15.36
C LEU A 162 3.32 -8.35 -16.41
N ARG A 163 2.23 -7.59 -16.42
CA ARG A 163 1.18 -7.67 -17.46
C ARG A 163 1.67 -7.18 -18.81
N ARG A 164 2.54 -6.16 -18.84
CA ARG A 164 3.13 -5.60 -20.08
C ARG A 164 4.33 -6.38 -20.59
N ALA A 165 4.98 -7.16 -19.73
CA ALA A 165 6.12 -7.99 -20.10
C ALA A 165 5.74 -9.11 -21.09
N PRO A 166 6.70 -9.59 -21.91
CA PRO A 166 6.51 -10.80 -22.72
C PRO A 166 6.09 -11.98 -21.82
N GLN A 167 4.97 -12.60 -22.16
CA GLN A 167 4.44 -13.74 -21.40
C GLN A 167 5.17 -15.01 -21.85
N LEU A 168 5.95 -15.60 -20.94
CA LEU A 168 6.54 -16.92 -21.15
C LEU A 168 5.56 -18.00 -20.67
N ASN A 169 5.63 -19.19 -21.27
CA ASN A 169 4.71 -20.31 -20.98
C ASN A 169 5.05 -21.05 -19.66
N ASP A 170 5.72 -20.41 -18.71
CA ASP A 170 6.15 -21.01 -17.44
C ASP A 170 5.23 -20.66 -16.25
N GLY A 171 4.29 -19.73 -16.43
CA GLY A 171 3.34 -19.31 -15.40
C GLY A 171 3.94 -18.49 -14.25
N LEU A 172 5.26 -18.18 -14.28
CA LEU A 172 5.93 -17.48 -13.19
C LEU A 172 5.34 -16.07 -13.00
N ALA A 173 5.18 -15.32 -14.08
CA ALA A 173 4.61 -13.98 -14.06
C ALA A 173 3.18 -13.97 -13.48
N GLN A 174 2.36 -14.94 -13.88
CA GLN A 174 0.96 -15.04 -13.42
C GLN A 174 0.88 -15.38 -11.92
N SER A 175 1.74 -16.29 -11.44
CA SER A 175 1.86 -16.61 -10.02
C SER A 175 2.28 -15.38 -9.19
N THR A 176 3.28 -14.62 -9.66
CA THR A 176 3.71 -13.39 -9.01
C THR A 176 2.60 -12.32 -8.99
N ILE A 177 1.88 -12.12 -10.08
CA ILE A 177 0.73 -11.19 -10.15
C ILE A 177 -0.34 -11.58 -9.13
N GLY A 178 -0.65 -12.87 -8.99
CA GLY A 178 -1.62 -13.35 -8.00
C GLY A 178 -1.24 -12.96 -6.58
N LYS A 179 0.02 -13.18 -6.19
CA LYS A 179 0.54 -12.80 -4.87
C LYS A 179 0.48 -11.29 -4.63
N LEU A 180 0.89 -10.50 -5.62
CA LEU A 180 0.86 -9.03 -5.54
C LEU A 180 -0.56 -8.47 -5.45
N THR A 181 -1.53 -9.12 -6.11
CA THR A 181 -2.94 -8.72 -6.06
C THR A 181 -3.49 -8.88 -4.65
N VAL A 182 -3.25 -10.02 -4.00
CA VAL A 182 -3.64 -10.26 -2.60
C VAL A 182 -3.02 -9.22 -1.66
N ILE A 183 -1.74 -8.91 -1.85
CA ILE A 183 -1.04 -7.88 -1.05
C ILE A 183 -1.69 -6.50 -1.26
N SER A 184 -1.99 -6.12 -2.51
CA SER A 184 -2.65 -4.84 -2.82
C SER A 184 -4.04 -4.75 -2.20
N GLU A 185 -4.83 -5.82 -2.25
CA GLU A 185 -6.14 -5.90 -1.60
C GLU A 185 -6.03 -5.70 -0.08
N GLN A 186 -5.05 -6.34 0.57
CA GLN A 186 -4.79 -6.16 2.00
C GLN A 186 -4.41 -4.71 2.32
N MET A 187 -3.49 -4.11 1.57
CA MET A 187 -3.10 -2.71 1.75
C MET A 187 -4.28 -1.75 1.56
N ASN A 188 -5.13 -1.97 0.55
CA ASN A 188 -6.34 -1.18 0.35
C ASN A 188 -7.31 -1.29 1.54
N LYS A 189 -7.48 -2.48 2.13
CA LYS A 189 -8.30 -2.66 3.35
C LYS A 189 -7.72 -1.87 4.53
N LEU A 190 -6.40 -1.91 4.71
CA LEU A 190 -5.72 -1.13 5.75
C LEU A 190 -5.92 0.39 5.51
N LEU A 191 -5.79 0.88 4.27
CA LEU A 191 -6.04 2.28 3.92
C LEU A 191 -7.48 2.70 4.18
N PHE A 192 -8.46 1.87 3.77
CA PHE A 192 -9.87 2.11 4.04
C PHE A 192 -10.13 2.21 5.54
N MET A 193 -9.57 1.29 6.33
CA MET A 193 -9.69 1.32 7.78
C MET A 193 -9.07 2.59 8.38
N LEU A 194 -7.88 3.01 7.92
CA LEU A 194 -7.26 4.27 8.35
C LEU A 194 -8.17 5.47 8.08
N VAL A 195 -8.67 5.60 6.84
CA VAL A 195 -9.56 6.69 6.46
C VAL A 195 -10.83 6.68 7.30
N SER A 196 -11.48 5.52 7.46
CA SER A 196 -12.70 5.38 8.27
C SER A 196 -12.51 5.80 9.73
N GLN A 197 -11.35 5.49 10.33
CA GLN A 197 -11.10 5.76 11.74
C GLN A 197 -10.48 7.14 11.99
N SER A 198 -10.00 7.80 10.93
CA SER A 198 -9.36 9.13 11.02
C SER A 198 -10.35 10.28 11.20
N PHE A 199 -11.64 10.11 10.87
CA PHE A 199 -12.65 11.13 11.08
C PHE A 199 -13.24 11.00 12.49
N ILE A 200 -12.95 11.98 13.33
CA ILE A 200 -13.31 11.96 14.76
C ILE A 200 -13.97 13.26 15.20
N VAL A 201 -14.70 13.20 16.31
CA VAL A 201 -15.17 14.38 17.04
C VAL A 201 -14.05 14.79 18.01
N SER A 202 -13.34 15.88 17.74
CA SER A 202 -12.26 16.40 18.60
C SER A 202 -12.82 17.08 19.86
N VAL A 203 -13.93 17.80 19.70
CA VAL A 203 -14.67 18.46 20.79
C VAL A 203 -16.11 17.98 20.79
N GLN A 204 -16.46 17.19 21.79
CA GLN A 204 -17.84 16.74 22.01
C GLN A 204 -18.74 17.90 22.42
N PRO A 205 -20.01 17.92 22.00
CA PRO A 205 -20.99 18.82 22.58
C PRO A 205 -21.19 18.51 24.08
N GLU A 206 -21.72 19.49 24.82
CA GLU A 206 -22.10 19.27 26.22
C GLU A 206 -23.13 18.14 26.35
N PRO A 207 -23.01 17.24 27.36
CA PRO A 207 -23.92 16.10 27.51
C PRO A 207 -25.39 16.50 27.68
N VAL A 208 -25.64 17.69 28.22
CA VAL A 208 -26.99 18.22 28.43
C VAL A 208 -27.14 19.51 27.63
N LEU A 209 -28.00 19.47 26.61
CA LEU A 209 -28.28 20.61 25.76
C LEU A 209 -29.63 21.24 26.11
N LYS A 210 -29.70 22.57 26.05
CA LYS A 210 -30.95 23.33 26.18
C LYS A 210 -31.45 23.73 24.80
N THR A 211 -32.76 23.57 24.55
CA THR A 211 -33.37 23.99 23.30
C THR A 211 -33.13 25.48 23.05
N GLN A 212 -32.87 25.84 21.79
CA GLN A 212 -32.56 27.22 21.36
C GLN A 212 -31.29 27.83 21.99
N HIS A 213 -30.43 27.02 22.62
CA HIS A 213 -29.08 27.47 23.00
C HIS A 213 -28.05 27.08 21.94
N LYS A 214 -27.06 27.96 21.75
CA LYS A 214 -25.90 27.67 20.92
C LYS A 214 -24.99 26.71 21.66
N PHE A 215 -24.49 25.69 20.96
CA PHE A 215 -23.43 24.81 21.42
C PHE A 215 -22.35 24.72 20.35
N VAL A 216 -21.17 24.25 20.73
CA VAL A 216 -20.04 24.08 19.83
C VAL A 216 -19.62 22.61 19.87
N THR A 217 -19.26 22.10 18.70
CA THR A 217 -18.63 20.80 18.53
C THR A 217 -17.62 20.94 17.41
N GLU A 218 -16.54 20.17 17.47
CA GLU A 218 -15.48 20.20 16.49
C GLU A 218 -15.22 18.77 16.01
N VAL A 219 -15.06 18.62 14.69
CA VAL A 219 -14.61 17.38 14.07
C VAL A 219 -13.24 17.60 13.46
N ARG A 220 -12.40 16.57 13.53
CA ARG A 220 -11.07 16.57 12.94
C ARG A 220 -10.92 15.34 12.07
N LEU A 221 -10.28 15.52 10.92
CA LEU A 221 -9.80 14.44 10.08
C LEU A 221 -8.29 14.29 10.31
N LEU A 222 -7.88 13.14 10.84
CA LEU A 222 -6.48 12.85 11.22
C LEU A 222 -5.59 12.44 10.03
N ILE A 223 -6.14 12.42 8.82
CA ILE A 223 -5.44 12.12 7.57
C ILE A 223 -5.80 13.20 6.57
N GLY A 224 -4.84 13.96 6.04
CA GLY A 224 -5.19 14.93 5.01
C GLY A 224 -4.03 15.57 4.27
N ASP A 225 -2.94 15.88 4.96
CA ASP A 225 -1.81 16.60 4.35
C ASP A 225 -0.98 15.67 3.44
N LYS A 226 -0.63 14.48 3.92
CA LYS A 226 0.29 13.58 3.21
C LYS A 226 -0.30 12.79 2.05
N LEU A 227 -1.57 12.39 2.13
CA LEU A 227 -2.24 11.69 1.02
C LEU A 227 -2.74 12.64 -0.07
N GLY A 228 -2.50 13.96 0.04
CA GLY A 228 -3.00 14.96 -0.91
C GLY A 228 -4.54 15.11 -0.92
N ILE A 229 -5.23 14.45 0.01
CA ILE A 229 -6.69 14.39 0.07
C ILE A 229 -7.25 15.74 0.52
N ARG A 230 -6.49 16.59 1.24
CA ARG A 230 -6.94 17.94 1.64
C ARG A 230 -7.45 18.79 0.47
N GLN A 231 -6.82 18.73 -0.71
CA GLN A 231 -7.31 19.48 -1.87
C GLN A 231 -8.62 18.90 -2.41
N GLN A 232 -8.80 17.58 -2.37
CA GLN A 232 -10.05 16.92 -2.76
C GLN A 232 -11.17 17.13 -1.74
N LEU A 233 -10.82 17.30 -0.47
CA LEU A 233 -11.74 17.59 0.64
C LEU A 233 -12.14 19.07 0.76
N SER A 234 -11.50 19.96 0.00
CA SER A 234 -11.85 21.39 -0.01
C SER A 234 -13.31 21.65 -0.41
N ASN A 235 -13.94 20.69 -1.08
CA ASN A 235 -15.35 20.72 -1.49
C ASN A 235 -16.25 19.83 -0.62
N THR A 236 -15.75 19.24 0.46
CA THR A 236 -16.51 18.36 1.34
C THR A 236 -17.27 19.18 2.38
N ASN A 237 -18.59 19.05 2.38
CA ASN A 237 -19.44 19.63 3.41
C ASN A 237 -19.68 18.63 4.53
N VAL A 238 -19.47 19.06 5.78
CA VAL A 238 -19.83 18.27 6.97
C VAL A 238 -21.20 18.75 7.45
N SER A 239 -22.19 17.86 7.44
CA SER A 239 -23.52 18.12 8.00
C SER A 239 -23.66 17.48 9.38
N VAL A 240 -24.31 18.18 10.31
CA VAL A 240 -24.58 17.68 11.66
C VAL A 240 -26.09 17.48 11.83
N LYS A 241 -26.50 16.33 12.36
CA LYS A 241 -27.90 16.01 12.70
C LYS A 241 -27.94 15.37 14.08
N ILE A 242 -28.87 15.83 14.92
CA ILE A 242 -29.22 15.16 16.19
C ILE A 242 -30.22 14.05 15.84
N ILE A 243 -29.92 12.83 16.25
CA ILE A 243 -30.73 11.63 15.99
C ILE A 243 -31.16 10.98 17.31
N ALA A 244 -32.24 10.20 17.26
CA ALA A 244 -32.67 9.42 18.41
C ALA A 244 -31.78 8.19 18.63
N GLU A 245 -31.79 7.62 19.84
CA GLU A 245 -30.98 6.44 20.19
C GLU A 245 -31.30 5.22 19.30
N ASP A 246 -32.58 5.01 18.99
CA ASP A 246 -33.01 3.89 18.13
C ASP A 246 -32.51 4.06 16.69
N GLU A 247 -32.53 5.29 16.15
CA GLU A 247 -31.95 5.60 14.84
C GLU A 247 -30.44 5.32 14.84
N ALA A 248 -29.74 5.71 15.92
CA ALA A 248 -28.30 5.48 16.05
C ALA A 248 -27.95 3.98 16.10
N LYS A 249 -28.74 3.17 16.83
CA LYS A 249 -28.55 1.71 16.88
C LYS A 249 -28.72 1.07 15.50
N GLN A 250 -29.73 1.51 14.74
CA GLN A 250 -29.96 1.02 13.39
C GLN A 250 -28.79 1.38 12.45
N MET A 251 -28.33 2.64 12.49
CA MET A 251 -27.18 3.09 11.70
C MET A 251 -25.88 2.35 12.04
N SER A 252 -25.68 1.98 13.32
CA SER A 252 -24.51 1.19 13.73
C SER A 252 -24.56 -0.24 13.18
N ALA A 253 -25.74 -0.88 13.18
CA ALA A 253 -25.91 -2.22 12.64
C ALA A 253 -25.65 -2.26 11.13
N ASP A 254 -26.12 -1.24 10.41
CA ASP A 254 -25.85 -1.08 8.98
C ASP A 254 -24.35 -0.86 8.71
N TYR A 255 -23.67 -0.05 9.53
CA TYR A 255 -22.22 0.17 9.42
C TYR A 255 -21.40 -1.10 9.63
N ASP A 256 -21.73 -1.90 10.64
CA ASP A 256 -21.01 -3.15 10.92
C ASP A 256 -21.19 -4.17 9.79
N SER A 257 -22.36 -4.20 9.14
CA SER A 257 -22.61 -5.05 7.97
C SER A 257 -21.76 -4.69 6.75
N HIS A 258 -21.37 -3.42 6.61
CA HIS A 258 -20.51 -2.93 5.53
C HIS A 258 -19.01 -3.08 5.81
N LYS A 259 -18.62 -3.42 7.05
CA LYS A 259 -17.24 -3.68 7.44
C LYS A 259 -16.78 -5.11 7.10
N GLU A 260 -17.74 -6.01 6.89
CA GLU A 260 -17.51 -7.42 6.54
C GLU A 260 -17.40 -7.69 5.02
N MET A 261 -17.60 -6.67 4.18
CA MET A 261 -17.37 -6.73 2.72
C MET A 261 -15.96 -6.24 2.34
#